data_AF-A0A1J5BCQ7-F1
#
_entry.id   AF-A0A1J5BCQ7-F1
#
_cell.length_a   1.000
_cell.length_b   1.000
_cell.length_c   1.000
_cell.angle_alpha   90.00
_cell.angle_beta   90.00
_cell.angle_gamma   90.00
#
_symmetry.space_group_name_H-M   'P 1'
#
loop_
_entity.id
_entity.type
_entity.pdbx_description
1 polymer ?
#
loop_
_entity_poly.entity_id
_entity_poly.type
_entity_poly.pdbx_seq_one_letter_code
_entity_poly.pdbx_strand_id
1 'polypeptide(L)'
;MSKLRQKSDFNIDAASALLKQNLFAPSVHCSYYSCFQLLKHTIKNFCSIDYETQAANISATQQKTHQYVINYITNELKTLSSVFESQDFKRKINDLKQFRVESDYENIEVSSDKGNEAFNKANEIRYYIIKNFNV
;
A
#
# COMPACT_ATOMS: atom_id res chain seq x y z
N MET A 1 -18.15 -3.36 -5.00
CA MET A 1 -16.80 -2.82 -4.65
C MET A 1 -16.84 -2.22 -3.26
N SER A 2 -15.89 -2.57 -2.35
CA SER A 2 -15.89 -1.98 -1.00
C SER A 2 -15.42 -0.52 -1.04
N LYS A 3 -15.81 0.29 -0.03
CA LYS A 3 -15.37 1.69 0.06
C LYS A 3 -13.84 1.83 0.13
N LEU A 4 -13.14 0.85 0.69
CA LEU A 4 -11.66 0.84 0.71
C LEU A 4 -11.07 0.55 -0.68
N ARG A 5 -11.68 -0.34 -1.47
CA ARG A 5 -11.25 -0.54 -2.87
C ARG A 5 -11.48 0.73 -3.70
N GLN A 6 -12.63 1.36 -3.55
CA GLN A 6 -12.92 2.62 -4.24
C GLN A 6 -11.93 3.74 -3.85
N LYS A 7 -11.63 3.91 -2.56
CA LYS A 7 -10.62 4.89 -2.10
C LYS A 7 -9.23 4.56 -2.62
N SER A 8 -8.90 3.27 -2.72
CA SER A 8 -7.64 2.80 -3.26
C SER A 8 -7.47 3.20 -4.73
N ASP A 9 -8.53 3.01 -5.52
CA ASP A 9 -8.55 3.37 -6.94
C ASP A 9 -8.49 4.91 -7.11
N PHE A 10 -9.25 5.67 -6.32
CA PHE A 10 -9.16 7.13 -6.33
C PHE A 10 -7.76 7.65 -5.98
N ASN A 11 -7.08 6.99 -5.04
CA ASN A 11 -5.73 7.40 -4.65
C ASN A 11 -4.70 7.15 -5.75
N ILE A 12 -4.79 6.05 -6.51
CA ILE A 12 -3.83 5.85 -7.62
C ILE A 12 -4.11 6.84 -8.77
N ASP A 13 -5.38 7.16 -9.04
CA ASP A 13 -5.75 8.17 -10.03
C ASP A 13 -5.27 9.57 -9.61
N ALA A 14 -5.49 9.92 -8.34
CA ALA A 14 -5.02 11.18 -7.76
C ALA A 14 -3.49 11.28 -7.82
N ALA A 15 -2.76 10.21 -7.50
CA ALA A 15 -1.30 10.21 -7.59
C ALA A 15 -0.82 10.57 -9.00
N SER A 16 -1.44 9.99 -10.04
CA SER A 16 -1.13 10.31 -11.44
C SER A 16 -1.44 11.77 -11.78
N ALA A 17 -2.59 12.28 -11.36
CA ALA A 17 -3.01 13.66 -11.63
C ALA A 17 -2.09 14.69 -10.94
N LEU A 18 -1.63 14.38 -9.72
CA LEU A 18 -0.73 15.23 -8.94
C LEU A 18 0.69 15.25 -9.54
N LEU A 19 1.21 14.11 -10.03
CA LEU A 19 2.51 14.08 -10.72
C LEU A 19 2.53 15.00 -11.94
N LYS A 20 1.46 14.98 -12.76
CA LYS A 20 1.34 15.83 -13.95
C LYS A 20 1.35 17.33 -13.62
N GLN A 21 1.01 17.68 -12.38
CA GLN A 21 1.01 19.06 -11.87
C GLN A 21 2.27 19.39 -11.06
N ASN A 22 3.28 18.53 -11.05
CA ASN A 22 4.49 18.66 -10.24
C ASN A 22 4.23 18.72 -8.71
N LEU A 23 3.11 18.15 -8.25
CA LEU A 23 2.75 18.06 -6.84
C LEU A 23 3.25 16.72 -6.28
N PHE A 24 4.57 16.61 -6.09
CA PHE A 24 5.25 15.33 -5.82
C PHE A 24 4.95 14.76 -4.42
N ALA A 25 5.08 15.55 -3.36
CA ALA A 25 4.81 15.11 -1.99
C ALA A 25 3.39 14.51 -1.80
N PRO A 26 2.29 15.20 -2.20
CA PRO A 26 0.96 14.61 -2.09
C PRO A 26 0.75 13.43 -3.05
N SER A 27 1.47 13.37 -4.17
CA SER A 27 1.44 12.19 -5.05
C SER A 27 2.05 10.95 -4.36
N VAL A 28 3.14 11.10 -3.60
CA VAL A 28 3.71 10.00 -2.80
C VAL A 28 2.71 9.50 -1.75
N HIS A 29 2.03 10.42 -1.06
CA HIS A 29 0.96 10.09 -0.11
C HIS A 29 -0.13 9.24 -0.77
N CYS A 30 -0.68 9.72 -1.89
CA CYS A 30 -1.70 9.02 -2.66
C CYS A 30 -1.20 7.65 -3.16
N SER A 31 0.03 7.58 -3.66
CA SER A 31 0.66 6.33 -4.11
C SER A 31 0.69 5.29 -2.99
N TYR A 32 1.14 5.66 -1.79
CA TYR A 32 1.15 4.77 -0.64
C TYR A 32 -0.26 4.33 -0.20
N TYR A 33 -1.19 5.29 -0.04
CA TYR A 33 -2.54 4.97 0.43
C TYR A 33 -3.34 4.15 -0.59
N SER A 34 -3.06 4.29 -1.89
CA SER A 34 -3.62 3.40 -2.91
C SER A 34 -3.28 1.93 -2.64
N CYS A 35 -2.04 1.64 -2.22
CA CYS A 35 -1.62 0.30 -1.85
C CYS A 35 -2.22 -0.12 -0.52
N PHE A 36 -2.04 0.68 0.53
CA PHE A 36 -2.47 0.32 1.88
C PHE A 36 -3.98 0.00 1.97
N GLN A 37 -4.82 0.79 1.30
CA GLN A 37 -6.26 0.57 1.27
C GLN A 37 -6.64 -0.68 0.46
N LEU A 38 -5.91 -0.97 -0.63
CA LEU A 38 -6.05 -2.22 -1.36
C LEU A 38 -5.71 -3.41 -0.45
N LEU A 39 -4.60 -3.37 0.27
CA LEU A 39 -4.19 -4.45 1.17
C LEU A 39 -5.26 -4.76 2.22
N LYS A 40 -5.84 -3.74 2.87
CA LYS A 40 -6.96 -3.93 3.80
C LYS A 40 -8.16 -4.58 3.12
N HIS A 41 -8.47 -4.17 1.89
CA HIS A 41 -9.53 -4.79 1.08
C HIS A 41 -9.20 -6.25 0.74
N THR A 42 -7.96 -6.57 0.40
CA THR A 42 -7.49 -7.94 0.13
C THR A 42 -7.68 -8.85 1.34
N ILE A 43 -7.26 -8.40 2.54
CA ILE A 43 -7.43 -9.18 3.78
C ILE A 43 -8.92 -9.53 4.00
N LYS A 44 -9.83 -8.61 3.69
CA LYS A 44 -11.27 -8.87 3.78
C LYS A 44 -11.77 -9.87 2.75
N ASN A 45 -11.48 -9.65 1.47
CA ASN A 45 -12.16 -10.39 0.39
C ASN A 45 -11.50 -11.72 0.07
N PHE A 46 -10.19 -11.83 0.27
CA PHE A 46 -9.46 -13.06 0.02
C PHE A 46 -9.29 -13.88 1.31
N CYS A 47 -8.81 -13.25 2.38
CA CYS A 47 -8.53 -13.95 3.64
C CYS A 47 -9.77 -14.07 4.54
N SER A 48 -10.92 -13.53 4.13
CA SER A 48 -12.20 -13.58 4.85
C SER A 48 -12.16 -12.96 6.26
N ILE A 49 -11.29 -11.97 6.49
CA ILE A 49 -11.22 -11.24 7.77
C ILE A 49 -11.85 -9.85 7.61
N ASP A 50 -13.00 -9.64 8.25
CA ASP A 50 -13.70 -8.36 8.22
C ASP A 50 -12.90 -7.20 8.85
N TYR A 51 -13.37 -5.97 8.68
CA TYR A 51 -12.59 -4.80 9.06
C TYR A 51 -12.54 -4.59 10.58
N GLU A 52 -13.58 -5.04 11.27
CA GLU A 52 -13.76 -5.04 12.72
C GLU A 52 -12.75 -6.00 13.36
N THR A 53 -12.64 -7.22 12.83
CA THR A 53 -11.66 -8.23 13.26
C THR A 53 -10.25 -7.79 12.93
N GLN A 54 -10.01 -7.19 11.76
CA GLN A 54 -8.72 -6.58 11.45
C GLN A 54 -8.33 -5.53 12.52
N ALA A 55 -9.26 -4.67 12.92
CA ALA A 55 -9.01 -3.66 13.95
C ALA A 55 -8.75 -4.30 15.33
N ALA A 56 -9.55 -5.29 15.73
CA ALA A 56 -9.36 -6.02 16.97
C ALA A 56 -7.99 -6.71 17.04
N ASN A 57 -7.56 -7.36 15.93
CA ASN A 57 -6.25 -8.02 15.85
C ASN A 57 -5.09 -7.02 15.93
N ILE A 58 -5.23 -5.84 15.32
CA ILE A 58 -4.23 -4.76 15.42
C ILE A 58 -4.09 -4.30 16.87
N SER A 59 -5.21 -4.08 17.56
CA SER A 59 -5.22 -3.69 18.97
C SER A 59 -4.61 -4.78 19.86
N ALA A 60 -4.97 -6.06 19.65
CA ALA A 60 -4.49 -7.18 20.44
C ALA A 60 -2.98 -7.42 20.29
N THR A 61 -2.44 -7.21 19.08
CA THR A 61 -1.00 -7.41 18.80
C THR A 61 -0.13 -6.20 19.16
N GLN A 62 -0.74 -5.07 19.56
CA GLN A 62 -0.06 -3.80 19.81
C GLN A 62 0.81 -3.30 18.64
N GLN A 63 0.56 -3.81 17.43
CA GLN A 63 1.28 -3.39 16.24
C GLN A 63 0.69 -2.10 15.67
N LYS A 64 1.55 -1.27 15.06
CA LYS A 64 1.06 -0.17 14.23
C LYS A 64 0.21 -0.73 13.09
N THR A 65 -0.96 -0.16 12.83
CA THR A 65 -1.91 -0.58 11.78
C THR A 65 -1.24 -0.90 10.44
N HIS A 66 -0.37 -0.03 9.96
CA HIS A 66 0.35 -0.23 8.69
C HIS A 66 1.28 -1.45 8.74
N GLN A 67 1.98 -1.65 9.85
CA GLN A 67 2.90 -2.77 10.02
C GLN A 67 2.15 -4.10 10.03
N TYR A 68 1.02 -4.15 10.76
CA TYR A 68 0.17 -5.33 10.81
C TYR A 68 -0.31 -5.74 9.41
N VAL A 69 -0.90 -4.81 8.67
CA VAL A 69 -1.47 -5.08 7.33
C VAL A 69 -0.38 -5.55 6.35
N ILE A 70 0.79 -4.91 6.35
CA ILE A 70 1.92 -5.32 5.50
C ILE A 70 2.41 -6.72 5.88
N ASN A 71 2.61 -6.99 7.17
CA ASN A 71 3.09 -8.28 7.64
C ASN A 71 2.10 -9.41 7.32
N TYR A 72 0.80 -9.14 7.50
CA TYR A 72 -0.25 -10.10 7.20
C TYR A 72 -0.20 -10.52 5.73
N ILE A 73 -0.33 -9.56 4.81
CA ILE A 73 -0.29 -9.88 3.37
C ILE A 73 1.05 -10.49 2.95
N THR A 74 2.17 -10.03 3.52
CA THR A 74 3.48 -10.63 3.22
C THR A 74 3.52 -12.11 3.59
N ASN A 75 2.95 -12.49 4.73
CA ASN A 75 2.90 -13.88 5.16
C ASN A 75 1.94 -14.71 4.31
N GLU A 76 0.79 -14.17 3.93
CA GLU A 76 -0.11 -14.81 2.96
C GLU A 76 0.58 -15.02 1.60
N LEU A 77 1.39 -14.06 1.14
CA LEU A 77 2.14 -14.23 -0.10
C LEU A 77 3.18 -15.35 -0.03
N LYS A 78 3.76 -15.64 1.13
CA LYS A 78 4.71 -16.77 1.27
C LYS A 78 4.02 -18.12 1.07
N THR A 79 2.73 -18.22 1.31
CA THR A 79 1.97 -19.47 1.13
C THR A 79 1.45 -19.61 -0.30
N LEU A 80 1.16 -18.50 -0.98
CA LEU A 80 0.61 -18.47 -2.34
C LEU A 80 1.67 -18.41 -3.46
N SER A 81 2.86 -17.89 -3.16
CA SER A 81 3.92 -17.59 -4.12
C SER A 81 5.29 -18.02 -3.57
N SER A 82 6.38 -17.55 -4.16
CA SER A 82 7.72 -17.84 -3.63
C SER A 82 8.09 -16.93 -2.44
N VAL A 83 8.99 -17.42 -1.58
CA VAL A 83 9.61 -16.61 -0.52
C VAL A 83 10.29 -15.37 -1.12
N PHE A 84 10.89 -15.50 -2.30
CA PHE A 84 11.52 -14.40 -3.01
C PHE A 84 10.53 -13.29 -3.37
N GLU A 85 9.39 -13.64 -3.99
CA GLU A 85 8.36 -12.67 -4.37
C GLU A 85 7.71 -12.00 -3.16
N SER A 86 7.45 -12.75 -2.09
CA SER A 86 6.97 -12.19 -0.82
C SER A 86 7.94 -11.15 -0.24
N GLN A 87 9.25 -11.42 -0.30
CA GLN A 87 10.26 -10.47 0.19
C GLN A 87 10.43 -9.26 -0.73
N ASP A 88 10.32 -9.43 -2.05
CA ASP A 88 10.33 -8.31 -3.00
C ASP A 88 9.13 -7.38 -2.76
N PHE A 89 7.93 -7.94 -2.61
CA PHE A 89 6.74 -7.19 -2.22
C PHE A 89 6.97 -6.43 -0.91
N LYS A 90 7.47 -7.13 0.12
CA LYS A 90 7.73 -6.54 1.45
C LYS A 90 8.70 -5.37 1.36
N ARG A 91 9.76 -5.49 0.57
CA ARG A 91 10.73 -4.41 0.34
C ARG A 91 10.05 -3.21 -0.31
N LYS A 92 9.38 -3.41 -1.45
CA LYS A 92 8.72 -2.33 -2.20
C LYS A 92 7.69 -1.56 -1.39
N ILE A 93 6.84 -2.24 -0.62
CA ILE A 93 5.84 -1.56 0.21
C ILE A 93 6.46 -0.83 1.41
N ASN A 94 7.58 -1.31 1.95
CA ASN A 94 8.30 -0.61 3.01
C ASN A 94 9.06 0.62 2.49
N ASP A 95 9.63 0.56 1.28
CA ASP A 95 10.18 1.75 0.61
C ASP A 95 9.09 2.80 0.45
N LEU A 96 7.91 2.41 -0.05
CA LEU A 96 6.80 3.33 -0.26
C LEU A 96 6.25 3.91 1.05
N LYS A 97 6.24 3.11 2.12
CA LYS A 97 5.91 3.56 3.48
C LYS A 97 6.92 4.61 3.97
N GLN A 98 8.20 4.39 3.72
CA GLN A 98 9.26 5.32 4.08
C GLN A 98 9.14 6.63 3.29
N PHE A 99 8.93 6.55 1.97
CA PHE A 99 8.69 7.74 1.13
C PHE A 99 7.50 8.56 1.63
N ARG A 100 6.44 7.89 2.09
CA ARG A 100 5.28 8.56 2.69
C ARG A 100 5.61 9.23 4.03
N VAL A 101 6.48 8.65 4.87
CA VAL A 101 6.96 9.31 6.11
C VAL A 101 7.69 10.60 5.77
N GLU A 102 8.63 10.51 4.86
CA GLU A 102 9.39 11.65 4.39
C GLU A 102 8.51 12.74 3.76
N SER A 103 7.53 12.34 2.94
CA SER A 103 6.65 13.30 2.25
C SER A 103 5.62 13.95 3.15
N ASP A 104 5.10 13.22 4.15
CA ASP A 104 4.00 13.72 4.99
C ASP A 104 4.52 14.50 6.21
N TYR A 105 5.68 14.15 6.76
CA TYR A 105 6.09 14.59 8.10
C TYR A 105 7.48 15.21 8.18
N GLU A 106 8.41 14.83 7.30
CA GLU A 106 9.77 15.33 7.39
C GLU A 106 9.89 16.67 6.65
N ASN A 107 10.73 17.58 7.18
CA ASN A 107 10.98 18.87 6.55
C ASN A 107 12.03 18.71 5.43
N ILE A 108 11.68 17.98 4.38
CA ILE A 108 12.54 17.72 3.22
C ILE A 108 11.81 17.97 1.91
N GLU A 109 12.56 18.30 0.86
CA GLU A 109 11.99 18.41 -0.49
C GLU A 109 11.72 17.02 -1.07
N VAL A 110 10.53 16.84 -1.65
CA VAL A 110 10.17 15.64 -2.42
C VAL A 110 10.34 15.95 -3.90
N SER A 111 11.35 15.34 -4.52
CA SER A 111 11.68 15.55 -5.93
C SER A 111 10.73 14.82 -6.88
N SER A 112 10.78 15.22 -8.16
CA SER A 112 10.11 14.51 -9.26
C SER A 112 10.49 13.03 -9.30
N ASP A 113 11.77 12.70 -9.12
CA ASP A 113 12.24 11.31 -9.15
C ASP A 113 11.59 10.47 -8.07
N LYS A 114 11.52 10.98 -6.82
CA LYS A 114 10.86 10.28 -5.71
C LYS A 114 9.35 10.15 -5.94
N GLY A 115 8.71 11.17 -6.49
CA GLY A 115 7.30 11.12 -6.88
C GLY A 115 7.02 10.02 -7.91
N ASN A 116 7.80 9.98 -8.98
CA ASN A 116 7.68 8.98 -10.04
C ASN A 116 8.01 7.57 -9.54
N GLU A 117 9.06 7.42 -8.73
CA GLU A 117 9.43 6.14 -8.12
C GLU A 117 8.31 5.60 -7.22
N ALA A 118 7.71 6.46 -6.38
CA ALA A 118 6.59 6.09 -5.53
C ALA A 118 5.39 5.60 -6.34
N PHE A 119 5.04 6.31 -7.43
CA PHE A 119 3.95 5.94 -8.31
C PHE A 119 4.21 4.62 -9.05
N ASN A 120 5.42 4.41 -9.55
CA ASN A 120 5.81 3.16 -10.23
C ASN A 120 5.74 1.97 -9.26
N LYS A 121 6.36 2.09 -8.08
CA LYS A 121 6.27 1.06 -7.03
C LYS A 121 4.81 0.78 -6.65
N ALA A 122 3.98 1.80 -6.51
CA ALA A 122 2.57 1.62 -6.20
C ALA A 122 1.83 0.82 -7.29
N ASN A 123 2.05 1.12 -8.57
CA ASN A 123 1.45 0.37 -9.66
C ASN A 123 1.92 -1.10 -9.70
N GLU A 124 3.22 -1.35 -9.50
CA GLU A 124 3.76 -2.72 -9.41
C GLU A 124 3.11 -3.50 -8.27
N ILE A 125 3.07 -2.92 -7.07
CA ILE A 125 2.46 -3.52 -5.88
C ILE A 125 0.99 -3.83 -6.14
N ARG A 126 0.24 -2.86 -6.67
CA ARG A 126 -1.20 -3.00 -6.94
C ARG A 126 -1.46 -4.09 -7.96
N TYR A 127 -0.74 -4.08 -9.09
CA TYR A 127 -0.85 -5.11 -10.11
C TYR A 127 -0.57 -6.50 -9.52
N TYR A 128 0.49 -6.62 -8.73
CA TYR A 128 0.85 -7.87 -8.08
C TYR A 128 -0.24 -8.37 -7.12
N ILE A 129 -0.81 -7.49 -6.29
CA ILE A 129 -1.90 -7.86 -5.36
C ILE A 129 -3.16 -8.28 -6.12
N ILE A 130 -3.58 -7.50 -7.11
CA ILE A 130 -4.78 -7.79 -7.91
C ILE A 130 -4.62 -9.15 -8.60
N LYS A 131 -3.46 -9.42 -9.20
CA LYS A 131 -3.17 -10.67 -9.90
C LYS A 131 -3.13 -11.90 -8.98
N ASN A 132 -2.47 -11.81 -7.83
CA ASN A 132 -2.27 -12.98 -6.95
C ASN A 132 -3.47 -13.27 -6.05
N PHE A 133 -4.25 -12.25 -5.70
CA PHE A 133 -5.39 -12.40 -4.80
C PHE A 133 -6.75 -12.31 -5.52
N ASN A 134 -6.78 -11.99 -6.82
CA ASN A 134 -8.01 -11.84 -7.61
C ASN A 134 -9.03 -10.84 -6.98
N VAL A 135 -8.54 -9.65 -6.59
CA VAL A 135 -9.31 -8.59 -5.89
C VAL A 135 -9.32 -7.24 -6.58
#